data_AF-A0AAW2WFG6-F1
#
_entry.id   AF-A0AAW2WFG6-F1
#
_cell.length_a   1.000
_cell.length_b   1.000
_cell.length_c   1.000
_cell.angle_alpha   90.00
_cell.angle_beta   90.00
_cell.angle_gamma   90.00
#
_symmetry.space_group_name_H-M   'P 1'
#
loop_
_entity.id
_entity.type
_entity.pdbx_description
1 polymer ?
#
loop_
_entity_poly.entity_id
_entity_poly.type
_entity_poly.pdbx_seq_one_letter_code
_entity_poly.pdbx_strand_id
1 'polypeptide(L)'
;MGEVIHIELEKAMSDIDSGKWLEAMRSEMDSMSSNKRPGVDFKETYSPVAMIKSIWILLAISSYYDYEIWKMDVKRAFLNGFIEEEIYMDQPVDFIFIEKGQRLPEVGIFIFDEYIKSYDFVKNEFEPCIYKKVSGSSVVFLVPYADDILLIGNNIKMLGDTKAWLSMQFSMKDLGDASYILGVKIYKDRSRRILRMTQASYIEKVLKRFKMKNLK
;
A
#
# COMPACT_ATOMS: atom_id res chain seq x y z
N MET A 1 27.77 -10.16 1.52
CA MET A 1 27.32 -9.01 0.69
C MET A 1 25.87 -9.25 0.38
N GLY A 2 24.95 -8.38 0.81
CA GLY A 2 23.53 -8.51 0.46
C GLY A 2 23.32 -8.01 -0.96
N GLU A 3 22.61 -8.78 -1.80
CA GLU A 3 22.17 -8.32 -3.11
C GLU A 3 21.33 -7.05 -2.95
N VAL A 4 21.74 -6.00 -3.68
CA VAL A 4 20.97 -4.78 -3.84
C VAL A 4 20.25 -4.91 -5.17
N ILE A 5 18.92 -4.98 -5.13
CA ILE A 5 18.12 -5.02 -6.35
C ILE A 5 18.01 -3.59 -6.86
N HIS A 6 18.54 -3.37 -8.05
CA HIS A 6 18.44 -2.11 -8.78
C HIS A 6 17.28 -2.21 -9.76
N ILE A 7 16.22 -1.43 -9.53
CA ILE A 7 15.14 -1.30 -10.51
C ILE A 7 15.50 -0.10 -11.41
N GLU A 8 16.15 -0.37 -12.55
CA GLU A 8 16.40 0.61 -13.62
C GLU A 8 15.28 0.50 -14.65
N LEU A 9 14.22 1.30 -14.49
CA LEU A 9 13.06 1.26 -15.39
C LEU A 9 13.38 1.65 -16.82
N GLU A 10 14.32 2.57 -17.06
CA GLU A 10 14.75 2.87 -18.43
C GLU A 10 15.40 1.67 -19.11
N LYS A 11 16.21 0.87 -18.38
CA LYS A 11 16.74 -0.39 -18.92
C LYS A 11 15.67 -1.46 -19.04
N ALA A 12 14.77 -1.59 -18.08
CA ALA A 12 13.68 -2.58 -18.12
C ALA A 12 12.63 -2.27 -19.20
N MET A 13 12.41 -0.99 -19.53
CA MET A 13 11.49 -0.54 -20.57
C MET A 13 12.15 -0.40 -21.95
N SER A 14 13.48 -0.24 -22.02
CA SER A 14 14.25 -0.36 -23.27
C SER A 14 14.71 -1.79 -23.56
N ASP A 15 14.47 -2.71 -22.63
CA ASP A 15 14.72 -4.14 -22.81
C ASP A 15 13.87 -4.67 -23.95
N ILE A 16 14.43 -5.59 -24.74
CA ILE A 16 13.73 -6.23 -25.85
C ILE A 16 12.51 -7.04 -25.35
N ASP A 17 12.54 -7.44 -24.07
CA ASP A 17 11.46 -8.13 -23.38
C ASP A 17 10.51 -7.17 -22.64
N SER A 18 10.69 -5.85 -22.71
CA SER A 18 9.77 -4.86 -22.10
C SER A 18 8.31 -5.04 -22.54
N GLY A 19 8.10 -5.43 -23.80
CA GLY A 19 6.80 -5.84 -24.33
C GLY A 19 6.24 -7.09 -23.64
N LYS A 20 7.10 -8.08 -23.34
CA LYS A 20 6.74 -9.27 -22.56
C LYS A 20 6.48 -8.95 -21.10
N TRP A 21 7.15 -7.96 -20.51
CA TRP A 21 6.85 -7.49 -19.16
C TRP A 21 5.49 -6.79 -19.09
N LEU A 22 5.17 -5.94 -20.07
CA LEU A 22 3.86 -5.30 -20.18
C LEU A 22 2.76 -6.31 -20.49
N GLU A 23 3.02 -7.31 -21.35
CA GLU A 23 2.11 -8.42 -21.61
C GLU A 23 1.98 -9.35 -20.42
N ALA A 24 3.03 -9.66 -19.67
CA ALA A 24 2.94 -10.45 -18.45
C ALA A 24 2.16 -9.70 -17.38
N MET A 25 2.33 -8.38 -17.30
CA MET A 25 1.60 -7.52 -16.38
C MET A 25 0.12 -7.42 -16.76
N ARG A 26 -0.19 -7.27 -18.06
CA ARG A 26 -1.57 -7.34 -18.58
C ARG A 26 -2.16 -8.74 -18.42
N SER A 27 -1.44 -9.79 -18.77
CA SER A 27 -1.83 -11.19 -18.65
C SER A 27 -2.02 -11.60 -17.20
N GLU A 28 -1.28 -11.03 -16.25
CA GLU A 28 -1.50 -11.24 -14.82
C GLU A 28 -2.74 -10.47 -14.35
N MET A 29 -2.93 -9.22 -14.80
CA MET A 29 -4.19 -8.49 -14.54
C MET A 29 -5.40 -9.21 -15.15
N ASP A 30 -5.25 -9.83 -16.31
CA ASP A 30 -6.27 -10.62 -17.00
C ASP A 30 -6.47 -11.99 -16.33
N SER A 31 -5.40 -12.66 -15.88
CA SER A 31 -5.50 -13.92 -15.13
C SER A 31 -6.21 -13.72 -13.79
N MET A 32 -5.92 -12.61 -13.11
CA MET A 32 -6.63 -12.14 -11.92
C MET A 32 -8.11 -11.82 -12.21
N SER A 33 -8.45 -11.39 -13.43
CA SER A 33 -9.83 -11.19 -13.86
C SER A 33 -10.58 -12.52 -14.07
N SER A 34 -9.87 -13.56 -14.52
CA SER A 34 -10.42 -14.88 -14.90
C SER A 34 -10.48 -15.92 -13.77
N ASN A 35 -9.66 -15.79 -12.73
CA ASN A 35 -9.61 -16.75 -11.62
C ASN A 35 -10.75 -16.58 -10.59
N LYS A 36 -11.78 -15.78 -10.91
CA LYS A 36 -12.94 -15.58 -10.04
C LYS A 36 -13.82 -16.84 -10.04
N ARG A 37 -13.70 -17.68 -9.02
CA ARG A 37 -14.75 -18.68 -8.69
C ARG A 37 -15.74 -18.04 -7.71
N PRO A 38 -17.00 -17.78 -8.11
CA PRO A 38 -18.01 -17.24 -7.21
C PRO A 38 -18.16 -18.18 -6.00
N GLY A 39 -17.95 -17.63 -4.80
CA GLY A 39 -18.24 -18.32 -3.54
C GLY A 39 -17.08 -19.05 -2.84
N VAL A 40 -15.87 -19.14 -3.42
CA VAL A 40 -14.72 -19.78 -2.74
C VAL A 40 -13.65 -18.76 -2.34
N ASP A 41 -13.37 -17.73 -3.15
CA ASP A 41 -12.35 -16.71 -2.83
C ASP A 41 -12.86 -15.55 -1.95
N PHE A 42 -14.16 -15.50 -1.64
CA PHE A 42 -14.72 -14.48 -0.74
C PHE A 42 -14.56 -14.83 0.76
N LYS A 43 -13.99 -16.00 1.09
CA LYS A 43 -13.86 -16.48 2.48
C LYS A 43 -12.44 -16.60 3.01
N GLU A 44 -11.40 -16.29 2.24
CA GLU A 44 -10.04 -16.26 2.77
C GLU A 44 -9.53 -14.83 2.99
N THR A 45 -9.63 -14.43 4.27
CA THR A 45 -8.70 -13.54 4.97
C THR A 45 -8.93 -12.04 4.82
N TYR A 46 -9.84 -11.53 5.65
CA TYR A 46 -10.07 -10.13 5.96
C TYR A 46 -8.86 -9.48 6.65
N SER A 47 -7.92 -8.99 5.85
CA SER A 47 -7.12 -7.80 6.15
C SER A 47 -6.86 -7.11 4.81
N PRO A 48 -7.20 -5.83 4.62
CA PRO A 48 -7.04 -5.11 3.37
C PRO A 48 -5.57 -4.71 3.23
N VAL A 49 -4.72 -5.71 3.01
CA VAL A 49 -3.32 -5.50 2.71
C VAL A 49 -3.23 -5.44 1.20
N ALA A 50 -2.88 -4.27 0.68
CA ALA A 50 -2.60 -4.14 -0.75
C ALA A 50 -1.59 -5.20 -1.19
N MET A 51 -1.87 -5.83 -2.33
CA MET A 51 -0.96 -6.85 -2.84
C MET A 51 0.45 -6.27 -3.02
N ILE A 52 1.44 -7.04 -2.59
CA ILE A 52 2.85 -6.66 -2.68
C ILE A 52 3.26 -6.30 -4.13
N LYS A 53 2.70 -7.01 -5.12
CA LYS A 53 2.91 -6.72 -6.56
C LYS A 53 2.42 -5.30 -6.90
N SER A 54 1.21 -4.95 -6.49
CA SER A 54 0.60 -3.64 -6.74
C SER A 54 1.40 -2.50 -6.10
N ILE A 55 1.92 -2.71 -4.88
CA ILE A 55 2.85 -1.78 -4.23
C ILE A 55 4.12 -1.61 -5.06
N TRP A 56 4.76 -2.70 -5.51
CA TRP A 56 5.98 -2.60 -6.34
C TRP A 56 5.75 -1.89 -7.65
N ILE A 57 4.60 -2.11 -8.28
CA ILE A 57 4.20 -1.43 -9.52
C ILE A 57 4.06 0.08 -9.28
N LEU A 58 3.38 0.49 -8.21
CA LEU A 58 3.27 1.91 -7.87
C LEU A 58 4.63 2.54 -7.55
N LEU A 59 5.52 1.82 -6.89
CA LEU A 59 6.88 2.29 -6.63
C LEU A 59 7.71 2.44 -7.90
N ALA A 60 7.54 1.52 -8.86
CA ALA A 60 8.14 1.64 -10.17
C ALA A 60 7.63 2.90 -10.90
N ILE A 61 6.31 3.08 -10.97
CA ILE A 61 5.67 4.29 -11.54
C ILE A 61 6.22 5.55 -10.86
N SER A 62 6.35 5.52 -9.53
CA SER A 62 6.86 6.65 -8.74
C SER A 62 8.31 6.99 -9.05
N SER A 63 9.14 5.97 -9.31
CA SER A 63 10.54 6.18 -9.70
C SER A 63 10.63 6.81 -11.11
N TYR A 64 9.83 6.30 -12.05
CA TYR A 64 9.80 6.77 -13.43
C TYR A 64 9.31 8.22 -13.56
N TYR A 65 8.18 8.54 -12.93
CA TYR A 65 7.57 9.87 -12.98
C TYR A 65 8.01 10.82 -11.85
N ASP A 66 8.94 10.40 -11.00
CA ASP A 66 9.43 11.15 -9.84
C ASP A 66 8.39 11.51 -8.77
N TYR A 67 7.40 10.65 -8.57
CA TYR A 67 6.39 10.91 -7.56
C TYR A 67 6.98 10.86 -6.16
N GLU A 68 6.48 11.73 -5.28
CA GLU A 68 6.74 11.64 -3.86
C GLU A 68 6.14 10.35 -3.31
N ILE A 69 6.83 9.75 -2.33
CA ILE A 69 6.40 8.54 -1.65
C ILE A 69 6.49 8.83 -0.15
N TRP A 70 5.35 9.15 0.44
CA TRP A 70 5.23 9.41 1.87
C TRP A 70 4.57 8.25 2.57
N LYS A 71 4.83 8.16 3.86
CA LYS A 71 4.34 7.11 4.72
C LYS A 71 3.69 7.71 5.95
N MET A 72 2.53 7.17 6.31
CA MET A 72 1.88 7.44 7.58
C MET A 72 1.60 6.13 8.30
N ASP A 73 1.61 6.17 9.63
CA ASP A 73 1.25 5.07 10.53
C ASP A 73 -0.12 5.39 11.15
N VAL A 74 -1.07 4.47 11.01
CA VAL A 74 -2.40 4.57 11.61
C VAL A 74 -2.30 3.89 12.98
N LYS A 75 -2.38 4.67 14.06
CA LYS A 75 -2.34 4.07 15.39
C LYS A 75 -3.61 3.23 15.60
N ARG A 76 -3.43 1.91 15.69
CA ARG A 76 -4.47 0.89 15.95
C ARG A 76 -5.31 0.57 14.70
N ALA A 77 -4.66 0.04 13.67
CA ALA A 77 -5.11 0.13 12.28
C ALA A 77 -6.40 -0.58 11.85
N PHE A 78 -7.29 -1.03 12.76
CA PHE A 78 -8.59 -1.57 12.34
C PHE A 78 -9.79 -1.23 13.22
N LEU A 79 -9.67 -0.51 14.35
CA LEU A 79 -10.75 -0.59 15.36
C LEU A 79 -11.28 0.67 16.04
N ASN A 80 -10.71 1.87 15.93
CA ASN A 80 -11.34 3.03 16.59
C ASN A 80 -11.05 4.34 15.87
N GLY A 81 -11.74 4.58 14.74
CA GLY A 81 -12.06 5.96 14.40
C GLY A 81 -12.74 6.61 15.62
N PHE A 82 -12.37 7.86 15.93
CA PHE A 82 -13.17 8.65 16.85
C PHE A 82 -14.52 8.84 16.15
N ILE A 83 -15.54 8.13 16.60
CA ILE A 83 -16.89 8.34 16.13
C ILE A 83 -17.61 8.98 17.31
N GLU A 84 -17.88 10.28 17.21
CA GLU A 84 -18.78 10.95 18.15
C GLU A 84 -20.21 10.42 18.00
N GLU A 85 -20.54 9.82 16.85
CA GLU A 85 -21.86 9.29 16.52
C GLU A 85 -21.93 7.76 16.63
N GLU A 86 -23.00 7.25 17.22
CA GLU A 86 -23.32 5.82 17.15
C GLU A 86 -23.74 5.45 15.72
N ILE A 87 -22.82 4.89 14.94
CA ILE A 87 -23.14 4.34 13.62
C ILE A 87 -23.68 2.92 13.81
N TYR A 88 -24.96 2.74 13.48
CA TYR A 88 -25.61 1.44 13.42
C TYR A 88 -25.38 0.83 12.03
N MET A 89 -24.88 -0.40 11.98
CA MET A 89 -24.70 -1.17 10.74
C MET A 89 -25.43 -2.49 10.87
N ASP A 90 -26.17 -2.87 9.82
CA ASP A 90 -26.75 -4.21 9.74
C ASP A 90 -25.63 -5.24 9.76
N GLN A 91 -25.71 -6.17 10.69
CA GLN A 91 -24.76 -7.25 10.81
C GLN A 91 -24.78 -8.06 9.50
N PRO A 92 -23.61 -8.32 8.87
CA PRO A 92 -23.56 -9.17 7.70
C PRO A 92 -24.16 -10.54 8.03
N VAL A 93 -25.02 -11.03 7.12
CA VAL A 93 -25.67 -12.33 7.21
C VAL A 93 -24.55 -13.38 7.26
N ASP A 94 -24.28 -13.94 8.44
CA ASP A 94 -23.37 -15.07 8.78
C ASP A 94 -22.46 -14.83 10.02
N PHE A 95 -22.53 -13.69 10.70
CA PHE A 95 -21.66 -13.41 11.87
C PHE A 95 -22.33 -13.67 13.23
N ILE A 96 -21.58 -14.27 14.17
CA ILE A 96 -22.00 -14.52 15.56
C ILE A 96 -21.86 -13.21 16.36
N PHE A 97 -22.85 -12.91 17.21
CA PHE A 97 -22.86 -11.75 18.13
C PHE A 97 -21.52 -11.62 18.88
N ILE A 98 -20.89 -10.46 18.79
CA ILE A 98 -19.76 -10.08 19.64
C ILE A 98 -20.27 -9.10 20.69
N GLU A 99 -19.92 -9.34 21.96
CA GLU A 99 -20.31 -8.51 23.09
C GLU A 99 -20.01 -7.02 22.88
N LYS A 100 -20.85 -6.16 23.50
CA LYS A 100 -20.70 -4.71 23.51
C LYS A 100 -19.25 -4.31 23.83
N GLY A 101 -18.57 -3.71 22.86
CA GLY A 101 -17.25 -3.08 23.04
C GLY A 101 -16.11 -3.65 22.20
N GLN A 102 -16.32 -4.78 21.51
CA GLN A 102 -15.37 -5.27 20.50
C GLN A 102 -15.89 -4.94 19.10
N ARG A 103 -15.20 -4.00 18.42
CA ARG A 103 -15.41 -3.77 16.99
C ARG A 103 -14.76 -4.92 16.21
N LEU A 104 -15.36 -5.30 15.10
CA LEU A 104 -14.81 -6.27 14.14
C LEU A 104 -13.84 -5.55 13.19
N PRO A 105 -12.67 -6.12 12.86
CA PRO A 105 -11.76 -5.54 11.87
C PRO A 105 -12.47 -5.18 10.56
N GLU A 106 -13.43 -5.99 10.13
CA GLU A 106 -14.22 -5.81 8.90
C GLU A 106 -15.02 -4.49 8.89
N VAL A 107 -15.57 -4.10 10.05
CA VAL A 107 -16.31 -2.84 10.19
C VAL A 107 -15.38 -1.63 10.05
N GLY A 108 -14.16 -1.74 10.59
CA GLY A 108 -13.14 -0.69 10.45
C GLY A 108 -12.73 -0.46 8.99
N ILE A 109 -12.66 -1.53 8.19
CA ILE A 109 -12.34 -1.48 6.76
C ILE A 109 -13.44 -0.75 6.00
N PHE A 110 -14.69 -1.10 6.24
CA PHE A 110 -15.83 -0.47 5.58
C PHE A 110 -15.90 1.03 5.91
N ILE A 111 -15.75 1.38 7.19
CA ILE A 111 -15.71 2.78 7.62
C ILE A 111 -14.56 3.51 6.91
N PHE A 112 -13.36 2.94 6.91
CA PHE A 112 -12.22 3.55 6.23
C PHE A 112 -12.52 3.80 4.75
N ASP A 113 -13.05 2.80 4.04
CA ASP A 113 -13.45 2.91 2.63
C ASP A 113 -14.40 4.08 2.37
N GLU A 114 -15.47 4.21 3.17
CA GLU A 114 -16.45 5.30 3.03
C GLU A 114 -15.84 6.67 3.32
N TYR A 115 -15.02 6.80 4.37
CA TYR A 115 -14.32 8.05 4.66
C TYR A 115 -13.37 8.42 3.51
N ILE A 116 -12.56 7.50 3.01
CA ILE A 116 -11.64 7.77 1.90
C ILE A 116 -12.41 8.23 0.66
N LYS A 117 -13.50 7.55 0.29
CA LYS A 117 -14.37 7.95 -0.84
C LYS A 117 -14.99 9.33 -0.66
N SER A 118 -15.41 9.69 0.56
CA SER A 118 -15.98 11.01 0.87
C SER A 118 -14.99 12.16 0.63
N TYR A 119 -13.69 11.85 0.56
CA TYR A 119 -12.64 12.80 0.21
C TYR A 119 -12.16 12.64 -1.25
N ASP A 120 -13.10 12.34 -2.16
CA ASP A 120 -12.94 12.25 -3.62
C ASP A 120 -11.95 11.17 -4.12
N PHE A 121 -11.58 10.22 -3.27
CA PHE A 121 -10.79 9.09 -3.73
C PHE A 121 -11.69 8.05 -4.40
N VAL A 122 -11.26 7.57 -5.56
CA VAL A 122 -11.88 6.46 -6.27
C VAL A 122 -11.11 5.20 -5.98
N LYS A 123 -11.80 4.18 -5.47
CA LYS A 123 -11.24 2.85 -5.21
C LYS A 123 -10.95 2.15 -6.55
N ASN A 124 -9.79 1.50 -6.65
CA ASN A 124 -9.46 0.71 -7.83
C ASN A 124 -10.28 -0.59 -7.86
N GLU A 125 -10.86 -0.90 -9.01
CA GLU A 125 -11.75 -2.07 -9.18
C GLU A 125 -11.01 -3.41 -9.12
N PHE A 126 -9.72 -3.43 -9.48
CA PHE A 126 -8.90 -4.64 -9.57
C PHE A 126 -8.04 -4.85 -8.33
N GLU A 127 -7.68 -3.78 -7.62
CA GLU A 127 -6.96 -3.79 -6.35
C GLU A 127 -7.75 -2.92 -5.34
N PRO A 128 -8.71 -3.49 -4.60
CA PRO A 128 -9.57 -2.76 -3.66
C PRO A 128 -8.83 -2.21 -2.41
N CYS A 129 -7.50 -2.28 -2.39
CA CYS A 129 -6.65 -1.62 -1.40
C CYS A 129 -5.84 -0.46 -2.02
N ILE A 130 -6.14 -0.05 -3.25
CA ILE A 130 -5.56 1.15 -3.88
C ILE A 130 -6.68 2.14 -4.15
N TYR A 131 -6.48 3.36 -3.65
CA TYR A 131 -7.36 4.49 -3.88
C TYR A 131 -6.62 5.54 -4.71
N LYS A 132 -7.33 6.21 -5.62
CA LYS A 132 -6.76 7.24 -6.48
C LYS A 132 -7.62 8.50 -6.44
N LYS A 133 -6.99 9.64 -6.18
CA LYS A 133 -7.59 10.97 -6.33
C LYS A 133 -6.87 11.73 -7.45
N VAL A 134 -7.65 12.38 -8.33
CA VAL A 134 -7.12 13.16 -9.46
C VAL A 134 -7.72 14.56 -9.43
N SER A 135 -6.88 15.56 -9.63
CA SER A 135 -7.32 16.95 -9.84
C SER A 135 -6.45 17.60 -10.93
N GLY A 136 -7.01 17.74 -12.13
CA GLY A 136 -6.26 18.16 -13.31
C GLY A 136 -5.11 17.17 -13.61
N SER A 137 -3.88 17.68 -13.66
CA SER A 137 -2.66 16.86 -13.82
C SER A 137 -2.12 16.29 -12.49
N SER A 138 -2.74 16.61 -11.36
CA SER A 138 -2.30 16.14 -10.04
C SER A 138 -2.93 14.80 -9.70
N VAL A 139 -2.14 13.88 -9.17
CA VAL A 139 -2.58 12.55 -8.75
C VAL A 139 -2.02 12.20 -7.38
N VAL A 140 -2.87 11.59 -6.55
CA VAL A 140 -2.49 10.94 -5.29
C VAL A 140 -3.05 9.53 -5.28
N PHE A 141 -2.18 8.56 -5.03
CA PHE A 141 -2.52 7.20 -4.67
C PHE A 141 -2.42 7.05 -3.15
N LEU A 142 -3.43 6.42 -2.55
CA LEU A 142 -3.47 6.08 -1.14
C LEU A 142 -3.57 4.56 -1.05
N VAL A 143 -2.62 3.95 -0.35
CA VAL A 143 -2.47 2.49 -0.26
C VAL A 143 -2.35 2.07 1.20
N PRO A 144 -3.44 1.66 1.87
CA PRO A 144 -3.35 0.99 3.16
C PRO A 144 -2.61 -0.35 3.04
N TYR A 145 -1.71 -0.61 3.97
CA TYR A 145 -1.09 -1.92 4.16
C TYR A 145 -0.72 -2.12 5.64
N ALA A 146 -1.29 -3.14 6.28
CA ALA A 146 -1.13 -3.37 7.72
C ALA A 146 -1.42 -2.09 8.54
N ASP A 147 -0.46 -1.62 9.35
CA ASP A 147 -0.60 -0.40 10.15
C ASP A 147 -0.19 0.89 9.42
N ASP A 148 0.24 0.78 8.18
CA ASP A 148 0.80 1.90 7.42
C ASP A 148 -0.13 2.29 6.24
N ILE A 149 -0.02 3.55 5.83
CA ILE A 149 -0.59 4.07 4.59
C ILE A 149 0.55 4.67 3.76
N LEU A 150 0.69 4.21 2.52
CA LEU A 150 1.52 4.91 1.52
C LEU A 150 0.69 5.98 0.83
N LEU A 151 1.26 7.18 0.77
CA LEU A 151 0.76 8.28 -0.05
C LEU A 151 1.77 8.51 -1.17
N ILE A 152 1.34 8.30 -2.40
CA ILE A 152 2.19 8.41 -3.59
C ILE A 152 1.59 9.45 -4.52
N GLY A 153 2.34 10.47 -4.92
CA GLY A 153 1.76 11.49 -5.80
C GLY A 153 2.75 12.47 -6.38
N ASN A 154 2.29 13.24 -7.36
CA ASN A 154 3.12 14.20 -8.10
C ASN A 154 2.95 15.65 -7.64
N ASN A 155 2.10 15.89 -6.63
CA ASN A 155 1.81 17.23 -6.15
C ASN A 155 1.92 17.26 -4.62
N ILE A 156 2.96 17.94 -4.12
CA ILE A 156 3.27 18.05 -2.69
C ILE A 156 2.12 18.70 -1.91
N LYS A 157 1.45 19.71 -2.49
CA LYS A 157 0.31 20.36 -1.85
C LYS A 157 -0.85 19.39 -1.67
N MET A 158 -1.23 18.67 -2.74
CA MET A 158 -2.33 17.70 -2.70
C MET A 158 -2.05 16.53 -1.75
N LEU A 159 -0.79 16.07 -1.69
CA LEU A 159 -0.34 15.10 -0.70
C LEU A 159 -0.41 15.66 0.72
N GLY A 160 0.02 16.91 0.93
CA GLY A 160 -0.06 17.61 2.21
C GLY A 160 -1.50 17.78 2.71
N ASP A 161 -2.40 18.18 1.81
CA ASP A 161 -3.83 18.33 2.08
C ASP A 161 -4.45 16.97 2.46
N THR A 162 -4.12 15.91 1.71
CA THR A 162 -4.55 14.53 2.00
C THR A 162 -4.05 14.06 3.38
N LYS A 163 -2.77 14.32 3.68
CA LYS A 163 -2.13 13.97 4.95
C LYS A 163 -2.81 14.67 6.14
N ALA A 164 -3.09 15.96 5.99
CA ALA A 164 -3.78 16.75 7.01
C ALA A 164 -5.21 16.24 7.22
N TRP A 165 -5.94 15.96 6.13
CA TRP A 165 -7.29 15.43 6.21
C TRP A 165 -7.33 14.05 6.88
N LEU A 166 -6.44 13.12 6.52
CA LEU A 166 -6.32 11.82 7.18
C LEU A 166 -6.07 11.97 8.70
N SER A 167 -5.21 12.92 9.08
CA SER A 167 -4.90 13.19 10.49
C SER A 167 -6.05 13.83 11.26
N MET A 168 -7.03 14.42 10.56
CA MET A 168 -8.26 14.93 11.14
C MET A 168 -9.29 13.81 11.37
N GLN A 169 -9.32 12.80 10.50
CA GLN A 169 -10.27 11.68 10.60
C GLN A 169 -9.77 10.54 11.51
N PHE A 170 -8.45 10.30 11.51
CA PHE A 170 -7.84 9.14 12.16
C PHE A 170 -6.68 9.54 13.06
N SER A 171 -6.36 8.69 14.04
CA SER A 171 -5.16 8.87 14.86
C SER A 171 -3.92 8.50 14.05
N MET A 172 -3.37 9.49 13.34
CA MET A 172 -2.26 9.31 12.44
C MET A 172 -0.93 9.71 13.07
N LYS A 173 0.13 9.02 12.67
CA LYS A 173 1.52 9.43 12.88
C LYS A 173 2.18 9.61 11.51
N ASP A 174 2.63 10.83 11.23
CA ASP A 174 3.42 11.10 10.04
C ASP A 174 4.82 10.48 10.17
N LEU A 175 5.21 9.66 9.20
CA LEU A 175 6.55 9.07 9.11
C LEU A 175 7.41 9.73 8.03
N GLY A 176 6.89 10.74 7.34
CA GLY A 176 7.59 11.49 6.29
C GLY A 176 7.87 10.65 5.05
N ASP A 177 9.02 10.90 4.43
CA ASP A 177 9.46 10.15 3.26
C ASP A 177 9.65 8.66 3.57
N ALA A 178 9.08 7.82 2.71
CA ALA A 178 9.19 6.38 2.88
C ALA A 178 10.65 5.94 2.73
N SER A 179 11.26 5.54 3.85
CA SER A 179 12.60 4.92 3.88
C SER A 179 12.52 3.39 3.97
N TYR A 180 11.37 2.85 4.38
CA TYR A 180 11.09 1.42 4.47
C TYR A 180 9.64 1.14 4.05
N ILE A 181 9.48 0.14 3.18
CA ILE A 181 8.18 -0.35 2.72
C ILE A 181 8.22 -1.88 2.79
N LEU A 182 7.26 -2.50 3.48
CA LEU A 182 7.20 -3.97 3.67
C LEU A 182 8.51 -4.57 4.22
N GLY A 183 9.18 -3.85 5.14
CA GLY A 183 10.47 -4.28 5.71
C GLY A 183 11.66 -4.18 4.76
N VAL A 184 11.46 -3.74 3.52
CA VAL A 184 12.51 -3.44 2.55
C VAL A 184 12.91 -1.98 2.69
N LYS A 185 14.21 -1.72 2.84
CA LYS A 185 14.73 -0.37 2.83
C LYS A 185 14.78 0.14 1.40
N ILE A 186 14.28 1.35 1.17
CA ILE A 186 14.26 1.98 -0.14
C ILE A 186 15.13 3.24 -0.16
N TYR A 187 15.75 3.50 -1.31
CA TYR A 187 16.50 4.73 -1.58
C TYR A 187 16.12 5.25 -2.96
N LYS A 188 15.66 6.50 -3.01
CA LYS A 188 15.30 7.16 -4.26
C LYS A 188 16.46 8.03 -4.75
N ASP A 189 17.02 7.68 -5.90
CA ASP A 189 17.94 8.52 -6.65
C ASP A 189 17.14 9.28 -7.72
N ARG A 190 16.77 10.52 -7.39
CA ARG A 190 15.95 11.36 -8.28
C ARG A 190 16.68 11.71 -9.58
N SER A 191 18.00 11.90 -9.51
CA SER A 191 18.83 12.31 -10.66
C SER A 191 18.86 11.22 -11.73
N ARG A 192 18.81 9.96 -11.30
CA ARG A 192 18.83 8.79 -12.19
C ARG A 192 17.47 8.13 -12.36
N ARG A 193 16.41 8.63 -11.70
CA ARG A 193 15.07 8.00 -11.70
C ARG A 193 15.10 6.53 -11.23
N ILE A 194 15.98 6.22 -10.27
CA ILE A 194 16.16 4.86 -9.74
C ILE A 194 15.63 4.76 -8.31
N LEU A 195 14.88 3.69 -8.04
CA LEU A 195 14.56 3.25 -6.69
C LEU A 195 15.40 2.01 -6.37
N ARG A 196 16.32 2.15 -5.40
CA ARG A 196 17.14 1.03 -4.92
C ARG A 196 16.47 0.39 -3.71
N MET A 197 16.49 -0.93 -3.69
CA MET A 197 15.85 -1.71 -2.64
C MET A 197 16.87 -2.64 -1.98
N THR A 198 16.84 -2.72 -0.65
CA THR A 198 17.71 -3.64 0.09
C THR A 198 17.07 -4.15 1.37
N GLN A 199 17.33 -5.41 1.69
CA GLN A 199 17.07 -6.02 2.99
C GLN A 199 18.36 -6.33 3.75
N ALA A 200 19.48 -5.66 3.42
CA ALA A 200 20.78 -5.91 4.06
C ALA A 200 20.69 -5.88 5.60
N SER A 201 19.95 -4.94 6.18
CA SER A 201 19.76 -4.86 7.63
C SER A 201 18.99 -6.05 8.23
N TYR A 202 18.07 -6.66 7.47
CA TYR A 202 17.40 -7.90 7.90
C TYR A 202 18.40 -9.08 7.86
N ILE A 203 19.16 -9.20 6.77
CA ILE A 203 20.20 -10.23 6.63
C ILE A 203 21.22 -10.12 7.76
N GLU A 204 21.69 -8.93 8.09
CA GLU A 204 22.61 -8.71 9.21
C GLU A 204 22.02 -9.11 10.57
N LYS A 205 20.72 -8.85 10.79
CA LYS A 205 20.02 -9.29 12.01
C LYS A 205 19.92 -10.81 12.08
N VAL A 206 19.61 -11.48 10.97
CA VAL A 206 19.57 -12.95 10.88
C VAL A 206 20.96 -13.54 11.15
N LEU A 207 21.99 -13.04 10.47
CA LEU A 207 23.38 -13.48 10.68
C LEU A 207 23.83 -13.28 12.13
N LYS A 208 23.45 -12.18 12.78
CA LYS A 208 23.73 -11.94 14.20
C LYS A 208 23.00 -12.95 15.10
N ARG A 209 21.71 -13.21 14.83
CA ARG A 209 20.87 -14.13 15.62
C ARG A 209 21.43 -15.55 15.60
N PHE A 210 21.88 -16.03 14.44
CA PHE A 210 22.44 -17.37 14.28
C PHE A 210 23.96 -17.43 14.47
N LYS A 211 24.60 -16.34 14.92
CA LYS A 211 26.05 -16.24 15.15
C LYS A 211 26.91 -16.55 13.91
N MET A 212 26.37 -16.29 12.72
CA MET A 212 27.00 -16.59 11.42
C MET A 212 27.79 -15.41 10.83
N LYS A 213 28.10 -14.36 11.62
CA LYS A 213 28.82 -13.18 11.14
C LYS A 213 30.24 -13.46 10.62
N ASN A 214 30.84 -14.58 11.03
CA ASN A 214 32.27 -14.89 10.80
C ASN A 214 32.50 -16.26 10.12
N LEU A 215 31.49 -16.86 9.49
CA LEU A 215 31.71 -18.07 8.68
C LEU A 215 32.37 -17.63 7.37
N LYS A 216 33.66 -17.94 7.25
CA LYS A 216 34.46 -17.80 6.01
C LYS A 216 34.06 -18.86 5.00
#